data_AF-A0A927X4R4-F1
#
_entry.id   AF-A0A927X4R4-F1
#
_cell.length_a   1.000
_cell.length_b   1.000
_cell.length_c   1.000
_cell.angle_alpha   90.00
_cell.angle_beta   90.00
_cell.angle_gamma   90.00
#
_symmetry.space_group_name_H-M   'P 1'
#
loop_
_entity.id
_entity.type
_entity.pdbx_description
1 polymer ?
#
loop_
_entity_poly.entity_id
_entity_poly.type
_entity_poly.pdbx_seq_one_letter_code
_entity_poly.pdbx_strand_id
1 'polypeptide(L)'
;MKKLLMVIVTALVLFSLIGCQKHENKPYEPDSPAPDPHTGVFSCEYGRMEFNGDGKTVICDFTEELARLTGLPQGKTEGTYVFLSGNLPPHGSVDVRYDVAHELKLTLNGSSTVVELGIASSDGKTAMVGVGMVTDKRIPVLLRIDGKNVTAMFEK
;
A
#
# COMPACT_ATOMS: atom_id res chain seq x y z
N MET A 1 -41.84 -9.00 41.61
CA MET A 1 -40.47 -9.43 41.22
C MET A 1 -40.40 -10.10 39.83
N LYS A 2 -41.27 -11.07 39.50
CA LYS A 2 -41.23 -11.75 38.17
C LYS A 2 -41.42 -10.83 36.95
N LYS A 3 -42.29 -9.82 37.04
CA LYS A 3 -42.56 -8.87 35.94
C LYS A 3 -41.39 -7.90 35.66
N LEU A 4 -40.65 -7.50 36.70
CA LEU A 4 -39.49 -6.60 36.58
C LEU A 4 -38.30 -7.31 35.93
N LEU A 5 -38.07 -8.58 36.30
CA LEU A 5 -37.04 -9.42 35.70
C LEU A 5 -37.28 -9.65 34.19
N MET A 6 -38.53 -9.85 33.80
CA MET A 6 -38.90 -10.08 32.40
C MET A 6 -38.62 -8.85 31.53
N VAL A 7 -38.92 -7.64 32.02
CA VAL A 7 -38.64 -6.38 31.28
C VAL A 7 -37.13 -6.16 31.08
N ILE A 8 -36.30 -6.47 32.09
CA ILE A 8 -34.85 -6.33 32.00
C ILE A 8 -34.27 -7.31 30.97
N VAL A 9 -34.74 -8.56 30.95
CA VAL A 9 -34.29 -9.58 29.98
C VAL A 9 -34.71 -9.19 28.56
N THR A 10 -35.94 -8.71 28.36
CA THR A 10 -36.40 -8.27 27.02
C THR A 10 -35.64 -7.04 26.53
N ALA A 11 -35.32 -6.09 27.41
CA ALA A 11 -34.49 -4.93 27.07
C ALA A 11 -33.05 -5.33 26.69
N LEU A 12 -32.44 -6.29 27.40
CA LEU A 12 -31.10 -6.80 27.07
C LEU A 12 -31.04 -7.48 25.69
N VAL A 13 -32.09 -8.25 25.35
CA VAL A 13 -32.20 -8.92 24.04
C VAL A 13 -32.40 -7.90 22.91
N LEU A 14 -33.20 -6.85 23.14
CA LEU A 14 -33.41 -5.79 22.15
C LEU A 14 -32.15 -4.95 21.90
N PHE A 15 -31.31 -4.71 22.92
CA PHE A 15 -30.02 -4.02 22.74
C PHE A 15 -28.98 -4.84 21.95
N SER A 16 -29.09 -6.17 21.96
CA SER A 16 -28.16 -7.06 21.24
C SER A 16 -28.36 -7.10 19.71
N LEU A 17 -29.47 -6.53 19.20
CA LEU A 17 -29.78 -6.51 17.76
C LEU A 17 -29.33 -5.22 17.04
N ILE A 18 -28.83 -4.22 17.76
CA ILE A 18 -28.46 -2.90 17.19
C ILE A 18 -26.96 -2.83 16.84
N GLY A 19 -26.13 -3.74 17.36
CA GLY A 19 -24.69 -3.71 17.18
C GLY A 19 -24.19 -4.72 16.15
N CYS A 20 -24.16 -4.35 14.87
CA CYS A 20 -23.17 -4.79 13.87
C CYS A 20 -23.57 -4.29 12.47
N GLN A 21 -23.45 -2.98 12.23
CA GLN A 21 -23.21 -2.55 10.85
C GLN A 21 -21.79 -3.01 10.50
N LYS A 22 -21.68 -4.14 9.81
CA LYS A 22 -20.41 -4.58 9.20
C LYS A 22 -20.04 -3.50 8.18
N HIS A 23 -19.11 -2.62 8.54
CA HIS A 23 -18.37 -1.87 7.54
C HIS A 23 -17.61 -2.92 6.73
N GLU A 24 -17.98 -3.12 5.47
CA GLU A 24 -17.26 -4.05 4.61
C GLU A 24 -15.86 -3.46 4.39
N ASN A 25 -14.83 -4.15 4.90
CA ASN A 25 -13.45 -3.74 4.75
C ASN A 25 -12.94 -4.15 3.36
N LYS A 26 -13.44 -3.46 2.34
CA LYS A 26 -13.13 -3.65 0.92
C LYS A 26 -12.20 -2.54 0.43
N PRO A 27 -11.45 -2.75 -0.66
CA PRO A 27 -10.69 -1.69 -1.28
C PRO A 27 -11.59 -0.51 -1.65
N TYR A 28 -11.00 0.70 -1.66
CA TYR A 28 -11.67 1.86 -2.22
C TYR A 28 -11.87 1.66 -3.73
N GLU A 29 -13.09 1.85 -4.20
CA GLU A 29 -13.46 1.78 -5.62
C GLU A 29 -13.71 3.21 -6.15
N PRO A 30 -12.83 3.77 -7.00
CA PRO A 30 -13.04 5.08 -7.59
C PRO A 30 -14.14 5.07 -8.67
N ASP A 31 -14.89 6.16 -8.74
CA ASP A 31 -15.85 6.41 -9.83
C ASP A 31 -15.16 6.78 -11.17
N SER A 32 -13.86 7.07 -11.16
CA SER A 32 -13.09 7.41 -12.35
C SER A 32 -12.66 6.16 -13.12
N PRO A 33 -12.48 6.22 -14.45
CA PRO A 33 -11.88 5.13 -15.21
C PRO A 33 -10.52 4.74 -14.64
N ALA A 34 -10.17 3.44 -14.73
CA ALA A 34 -8.84 2.97 -14.37
C ALA A 34 -7.78 3.68 -15.24
N PRO A 35 -6.67 4.14 -14.66
CA PRO A 35 -5.61 4.73 -15.43
C PRO A 35 -4.90 3.66 -16.26
N ASP A 36 -4.20 4.09 -17.30
CA ASP A 36 -3.29 3.22 -18.03
C ASP A 36 -2.19 2.68 -17.10
N PRO A 37 -1.69 1.45 -17.33
CA PRO A 37 -0.56 0.92 -16.59
C PRO A 37 0.64 1.88 -16.52
N HIS A 38 1.38 1.85 -15.41
CA HIS A 38 2.59 2.66 -15.27
C HIS A 38 3.56 2.39 -16.43
N THR A 39 4.10 3.47 -16.99
CA THR A 39 5.05 3.41 -18.10
C THR A 39 6.12 4.49 -17.95
N GLY A 40 7.34 4.13 -18.33
CA GLY A 40 8.50 5.02 -18.31
C GLY A 40 9.42 4.76 -17.12
N VAL A 41 10.39 5.64 -16.99
CA VAL A 41 11.49 5.52 -16.04
C VAL A 41 11.21 6.44 -14.86
N PHE A 42 11.25 5.91 -13.64
CA PHE A 42 11.12 6.67 -12.41
C PHE A 42 12.42 6.53 -11.62
N SER A 43 12.94 7.62 -11.08
CA SER A 43 14.24 7.63 -10.41
C SER A 43 14.23 8.45 -9.12
N CYS A 44 15.08 8.05 -8.19
CA CYS A 44 15.41 8.80 -6.98
C CYS A 44 16.86 8.49 -6.57
N GLU A 45 17.32 9.03 -5.44
CA GLU A 45 18.67 8.78 -4.90
C GLU A 45 18.95 7.30 -4.59
N TYR A 46 17.91 6.48 -4.39
CA TYR A 46 18.01 5.05 -4.06
C TYR A 46 17.94 4.12 -5.27
N GLY A 47 17.73 4.65 -6.49
CA GLY A 47 17.74 3.86 -7.71
C GLY A 47 16.68 4.25 -8.73
N ARG A 48 16.43 3.33 -9.66
CA ARG A 48 15.52 3.49 -10.79
C ARG A 48 14.53 2.33 -10.90
N MET A 49 13.32 2.62 -11.34
CA MET A 49 12.31 1.65 -11.78
C MET A 49 11.82 2.04 -13.18
N GLU A 50 11.93 1.14 -14.15
CA GLU A 50 11.44 1.31 -15.51
C GLU A 50 10.26 0.37 -15.76
N PHE A 51 9.08 0.96 -15.96
CA PHE A 51 7.85 0.22 -16.19
C PHE A 51 7.56 0.13 -17.69
N ASN A 52 7.27 -1.07 -18.17
CA ASN A 52 7.10 -1.35 -19.60
C ASN A 52 5.69 -1.01 -20.13
N GLY A 53 4.75 -0.58 -19.27
CA GLY A 53 3.37 -0.28 -19.68
C GLY A 53 2.47 -1.50 -19.90
N ASP A 54 2.94 -2.71 -19.57
CA ASP A 54 2.19 -3.96 -19.72
C ASP A 54 1.38 -4.35 -18.45
N GLY A 55 1.44 -3.52 -17.40
CA GLY A 55 0.79 -3.76 -16.12
C GLY A 55 1.43 -4.83 -15.25
N LYS A 56 2.62 -5.32 -15.60
CA LYS A 56 3.22 -6.47 -14.91
C LYS A 56 4.73 -6.38 -14.73
N THR A 57 5.47 -5.96 -15.75
CA THR A 57 6.94 -6.04 -15.76
C THR A 57 7.60 -4.72 -15.40
N VAL A 58 8.73 -4.82 -14.70
CA VAL A 58 9.55 -3.68 -14.28
C VAL A 58 11.02 -4.05 -14.34
N ILE A 59 11.85 -3.11 -14.76
CA ILE A 59 13.31 -3.20 -14.66
C ILE A 59 13.75 -2.26 -13.55
N CYS A 60 14.32 -2.81 -12.49
CA CYS A 60 14.84 -2.04 -11.36
C CYS A 60 16.36 -1.93 -11.45
N ASP A 61 16.93 -0.81 -11.02
CA ASP A 61 18.36 -0.63 -10.80
C ASP A 61 18.55 0.06 -9.45
N PHE A 62 18.75 -0.75 -8.40
CA PHE A 62 18.73 -0.29 -7.01
C PHE A 62 20.12 -0.14 -6.43
N THR A 63 20.30 0.88 -5.58
CA THR A 63 21.52 1.06 -4.81
C THR A 63 21.67 -0.05 -3.76
N GLU A 64 22.89 -0.25 -3.27
CA GLU A 64 23.17 -1.16 -2.15
C GLU A 64 22.33 -0.82 -0.91
N GLU A 65 22.11 0.47 -0.65
CA GLU A 65 21.33 0.93 0.48
C GLU A 65 19.86 0.46 0.39
N LEU A 66 19.21 0.64 -0.76
CA LEU A 66 17.83 0.18 -0.94
C LEU A 66 17.73 -1.34 -0.91
N ALA A 67 18.69 -2.03 -1.53
CA ALA A 67 18.78 -3.49 -1.49
C ALA A 67 18.87 -4.00 -0.04
N ARG A 68 19.69 -3.36 0.80
CA ARG A 68 19.81 -3.69 2.23
C ARG A 68 18.52 -3.43 3.01
N LEU A 69 17.81 -2.33 2.72
CA LEU A 69 16.57 -1.98 3.40
C LEU A 69 15.40 -2.89 3.01
N THR A 70 15.35 -3.34 1.75
CA THR A 70 14.19 -4.05 1.19
C THR A 70 14.39 -5.56 1.04
N GLY A 71 15.63 -6.04 1.08
CA GLY A 71 16.01 -7.43 0.77
C GLY A 71 15.97 -7.77 -0.72
N LEU A 72 15.75 -6.79 -1.59
CA LEU A 72 15.78 -6.95 -3.04
C LEU A 72 17.23 -6.96 -3.57
N PRO A 73 17.49 -7.57 -4.74
CA PRO A 73 18.82 -7.53 -5.35
C PRO A 73 19.26 -6.10 -5.68
N GLN A 74 20.55 -5.84 -5.49
CA GLN A 74 21.22 -4.61 -5.95
C GLN A 74 21.42 -4.63 -7.47
N GLY A 75 21.44 -3.45 -8.08
CA GLY A 75 21.77 -3.25 -9.48
C GLY A 75 20.63 -3.63 -10.42
N LYS A 76 20.95 -3.65 -11.72
CA LYS A 76 19.95 -3.87 -12.78
C LYS A 76 19.37 -5.28 -12.74
N THR A 77 18.07 -5.39 -12.45
CA THR A 77 17.32 -6.65 -12.37
C THR A 77 15.92 -6.47 -12.96
N GLU A 78 15.51 -7.40 -13.82
CA GLU A 78 14.13 -7.47 -14.30
C GLU A 78 13.25 -8.27 -13.34
N GLY A 79 11.99 -7.89 -13.22
CA GLY A 79 11.01 -8.63 -12.45
C GLY A 79 9.59 -8.15 -12.68
N THR A 80 8.74 -8.36 -11.67
CA THR A 80 7.33 -7.98 -11.72
C THR A 80 6.93 -7.08 -10.58
N TYR A 81 5.86 -6.32 -10.78
CA TYR A 81 5.27 -5.45 -9.78
C TYR A 81 3.76 -5.66 -9.65
N VAL A 82 3.23 -5.36 -8.47
CA VAL A 82 1.78 -5.34 -8.21
C VAL A 82 1.49 -4.21 -7.22
N PHE A 83 0.51 -3.37 -7.54
CA PHE A 83 -0.02 -2.36 -6.62
C PHE A 83 -1.11 -2.98 -5.75
N LEU A 84 -1.07 -2.69 -4.45
CA LEU A 84 -1.87 -3.36 -3.45
C LEU A 84 -2.65 -2.36 -2.58
N SER A 85 -3.83 -2.78 -2.11
CA SER A 85 -4.76 -1.99 -1.31
C SER A 85 -4.26 -1.62 0.08
N GLY A 86 -3.15 -2.18 0.54
CA GLY A 86 -2.86 -2.26 1.97
C GLY A 86 -3.63 -3.40 2.64
N ASN A 87 -3.19 -3.80 3.83
CA ASN A 87 -3.85 -4.87 4.60
C ASN A 87 -5.31 -4.52 4.93
N LEU A 88 -6.25 -5.28 4.37
CA LEU A 88 -7.69 -5.19 4.66
C LEU A 88 -8.14 -6.45 5.44
N PRO A 89 -8.05 -6.49 6.78
CA PRO A 89 -8.54 -7.63 7.54
C PRO A 89 -10.03 -7.93 7.28
N PRO A 90 -10.43 -9.21 7.13
CA PRO A 90 -9.61 -10.42 7.22
C PRO A 90 -8.93 -10.85 5.91
N HIS A 91 -9.10 -10.09 4.83
CA HIS A 91 -8.74 -10.47 3.46
C HIS A 91 -7.27 -10.23 3.09
N GLY A 92 -6.53 -9.46 3.89
CA GLY A 92 -5.14 -9.10 3.58
C GLY A 92 -5.06 -8.03 2.49
N SER A 93 -3.89 -7.88 1.88
CA SER A 93 -3.70 -6.96 0.76
C SER A 93 -4.22 -7.58 -0.54
N VAL A 94 -4.92 -6.78 -1.36
CA VAL A 94 -5.44 -7.21 -2.66
C VAL A 94 -4.98 -6.28 -3.78
N ASP A 95 -4.89 -6.83 -4.99
CA ASP A 95 -4.45 -6.11 -6.19
C ASP A 95 -5.40 -4.96 -6.54
N VAL A 96 -4.84 -3.77 -6.79
CA VAL A 96 -5.59 -2.56 -7.12
C VAL A 96 -4.85 -1.71 -8.15
N ARG A 97 -5.54 -0.72 -8.73
CA ARG A 97 -4.95 0.35 -9.56
C ARG A 97 -3.99 1.23 -8.72
N TYR A 98 -2.96 1.77 -9.36
CA TYR A 98 -1.87 2.44 -8.65
C TYR A 98 -2.33 3.66 -7.84
N ASP A 99 -3.31 4.42 -8.33
CA ASP A 99 -3.81 5.66 -7.73
C ASP A 99 -4.72 5.43 -6.52
N VAL A 100 -5.00 4.17 -6.16
CA VAL A 100 -5.63 3.80 -4.88
C VAL A 100 -4.77 2.88 -4.03
N ALA A 101 -3.54 2.63 -4.46
CA ALA A 101 -2.62 1.71 -3.79
C ALA A 101 -2.01 2.34 -2.54
N HIS A 102 -1.85 1.50 -1.51
CA HIS A 102 -1.12 1.83 -0.28
C HIS A 102 0.21 1.08 -0.20
N GLU A 103 0.37 0.04 -1.01
CA GLU A 103 1.52 -0.84 -1.02
C GLU A 103 1.95 -1.12 -2.46
N LEU A 104 3.26 -1.31 -2.68
CA LEU A 104 3.84 -1.81 -3.91
C LEU A 104 4.59 -3.10 -3.60
N LYS A 105 4.17 -4.19 -4.22
CA LYS A 105 4.91 -5.45 -4.20
C LYS A 105 5.86 -5.50 -5.38
N LEU A 106 7.13 -5.75 -5.12
CA LEU A 106 8.14 -6.04 -6.13
C LEU A 106 8.58 -7.50 -6.00
N THR A 107 8.79 -8.16 -7.14
CA THR A 107 9.37 -9.50 -7.20
C THR A 107 10.51 -9.50 -8.20
N LEU A 108 11.75 -9.55 -7.70
CA LEU A 108 12.97 -9.46 -8.48
C LEU A 108 13.84 -10.69 -8.22
N ASN A 109 14.21 -11.41 -9.28
CA ASN A 109 15.05 -12.63 -9.20
C ASN A 109 14.60 -13.64 -8.12
N GLY A 110 13.28 -13.86 -7.96
CA GLY A 110 12.70 -14.77 -6.99
C GLY A 110 12.53 -14.22 -5.56
N SER A 111 13.18 -13.09 -5.22
CA SER A 111 12.92 -12.36 -3.98
C SER A 111 11.71 -11.45 -4.12
N SER A 112 10.87 -11.38 -3.10
CA SER A 112 9.71 -10.47 -3.09
C SER A 112 9.66 -9.65 -1.81
N THR A 113 9.30 -8.38 -1.97
CA THR A 113 9.11 -7.44 -0.87
C THR A 113 7.84 -6.63 -1.13
N VAL A 114 7.21 -6.17 -0.05
CA VAL A 114 6.10 -5.21 -0.10
C VAL A 114 6.59 -3.94 0.58
N VAL A 115 6.57 -2.82 -0.13
CA VAL A 115 6.90 -1.50 0.41
C VAL A 115 5.63 -0.67 0.54
N GLU A 116 5.56 0.15 1.59
CA GLU A 116 4.46 1.08 1.78
C GLU A 116 4.63 2.29 0.86
N LEU A 117 3.49 2.84 0.41
CA LEU A 117 3.42 4.00 -0.46
C LEU A 117 2.92 5.21 0.35
N GLY A 118 3.80 6.17 0.60
CA GLY A 118 3.49 7.25 1.52
C GLY A 118 4.54 8.34 1.66
N ILE A 119 4.11 9.43 2.31
CA ILE A 119 4.91 10.64 2.52
C ILE A 119 5.26 10.75 4.00
N ALA A 120 6.54 10.90 4.31
CA ALA A 120 7.05 11.15 5.66
C ALA A 120 7.05 12.66 5.97
N SER A 121 6.87 13.01 7.25
CA SER A 121 7.14 14.38 7.71
C SER A 121 8.63 14.70 7.61
N SER A 122 8.97 15.99 7.48
CA SER A 122 10.36 16.45 7.37
C SER A 122 11.23 16.09 8.59
N ASP A 123 10.62 15.91 9.76
CA ASP A 123 11.31 15.45 10.98
C ASP A 123 11.43 13.91 11.08
N GLY A 124 10.85 13.19 10.12
CA GLY A 124 10.86 11.73 10.03
C GLY A 124 10.04 11.01 11.10
N LYS A 125 9.25 11.72 11.91
CA LYS A 125 8.50 11.11 13.03
C LYS A 125 7.15 10.52 12.62
N THR A 126 6.54 11.09 11.59
CA THR A 126 5.23 10.69 11.11
C THR A 126 5.29 10.34 9.64
N ALA A 127 4.33 9.54 9.19
CA ALA A 127 4.14 9.24 7.79
C ALA A 127 2.65 9.14 7.50
N MET A 128 2.28 9.43 6.26
CA MET A 128 0.93 9.32 5.75
C MET A 128 0.93 8.38 4.54
N VAL A 129 0.11 7.35 4.64
CA VAL A 129 -0.28 6.48 3.52
C VAL A 129 -1.70 6.81 3.13
N GLY A 130 -2.06 6.67 1.86
CA GLY A 130 -3.41 6.97 1.41
C GLY A 130 -3.61 6.79 -0.10
N VAL A 131 -4.87 6.89 -0.52
CA VAL A 131 -5.22 6.95 -1.94
C VAL A 131 -4.68 8.24 -2.58
N GLY A 132 -4.36 8.19 -3.87
CA GLY A 132 -3.84 9.33 -4.65
C GLY A 132 -2.37 9.67 -4.40
N MET A 133 -1.64 8.87 -3.62
CA MET A 133 -0.21 9.09 -3.37
C MET A 133 0.63 8.82 -4.62
N VAL A 134 0.34 7.73 -5.32
CA VAL A 134 0.97 7.36 -6.59
C VAL A 134 0.24 8.05 -7.75
N THR A 135 1.01 8.59 -8.68
CA THR A 135 0.49 9.13 -9.95
C THR A 135 1.35 8.62 -11.10
N ASP A 136 0.91 8.87 -12.33
CA ASP A 136 1.65 8.67 -13.58
C ASP A 136 3.06 9.32 -13.64
N LYS A 137 3.38 10.18 -12.65
CA LYS A 137 4.62 10.96 -12.56
C LYS A 137 5.44 10.69 -11.31
N ARG A 138 4.86 10.07 -10.28
CA ARG A 138 5.57 9.83 -9.02
C ARG A 138 5.12 8.58 -8.28
N ILE A 139 6.06 7.93 -7.61
CA ILE A 139 5.84 6.79 -6.71
C ILE A 139 6.56 7.08 -5.39
N PRO A 140 5.86 7.54 -4.34
CA PRO A 140 6.47 7.81 -3.04
C PRO A 140 6.61 6.51 -2.24
N VAL A 141 7.82 5.96 -2.19
CA VAL A 141 8.10 4.75 -1.39
C VAL A 141 8.51 5.16 0.02
N LEU A 142 7.82 4.64 1.03
CA LEU A 142 8.12 4.90 2.43
C LEU A 142 9.17 3.88 2.93
N LEU A 143 10.29 4.41 3.41
CA LEU A 143 11.40 3.65 3.99
C LEU A 143 11.56 4.00 5.46
N ARG A 144 12.16 3.07 6.23
CA ARG A 144 12.54 3.31 7.62
C ARG A 144 14.05 3.21 7.77
N ILE A 145 14.69 4.35 8.03
CA ILE A 145 16.15 4.48 8.16
C ILE A 145 16.44 5.03 9.55
N ASP A 146 17.24 4.31 10.34
CA ASP A 146 17.61 4.69 11.72
C ASP A 146 16.41 5.07 12.61
N GLY A 147 15.29 4.35 12.44
CA GLY A 147 14.06 4.58 13.19
C GLY A 147 13.23 5.78 12.73
N LYS A 148 13.65 6.50 11.69
CA LYS A 148 12.90 7.59 11.05
C LYS A 148 12.22 7.13 9.77
N ASN A 149 11.06 7.71 9.49
CA ASN A 149 10.40 7.57 8.19
C ASN A 149 11.09 8.48 7.18
N VAL A 150 11.37 7.95 5.99
CA VAL A 150 11.98 8.66 4.86
C VAL A 150 11.17 8.33 3.62
N THR A 151 10.88 9.32 2.77
CA THR A 151 10.22 9.09 1.49
C THR A 151 11.25 9.07 0.38
N ALA A 152 11.44 7.89 -0.23
CA ALA A 152 12.09 7.75 -1.51
C ALA A 152 11.10 8.12 -2.61
N MET A 153 11.16 9.37 -3.07
CA MET A 153 10.27 9.88 -4.12
C MET A 153 10.83 9.50 -5.50
N PHE A 154 10.29 8.44 -6.10
CA PHE A 154 10.65 8.08 -7.48
C PHE A 154 9.84 8.93 -8.45
N GLU A 155 10.50 9.80 -9.22
CA GLU A 155 9.88 10.72 -10.17
C GLU A 155 10.28 10.37 -11.60
N LYS A 156 9.36 10.64 -12.54
CA LYS A 156 9.51 10.35 -13.96
C LYS A 156 10.35 11.37 -14.72
#